data_AF-A0A554KH00-F1
#
_entry.id   AF-A0A554KH00-F1
#
_cell.length_a   1.000
_cell.length_b   1.000
_cell.length_c   1.000
_cell.angle_alpha   90.00
_cell.angle_beta   90.00
_cell.angle_gamma   90.00
#
_symmetry.space_group_name_H-M   'P 1'
#
loop_
_entity.id
_entity.type
_entity.pdbx_description
1 polymer ?
#
loop_
_entity_poly.entity_id
_entity_poly.type
_entity_poly.pdbx_seq_one_letter_code
_entity_poly.pdbx_strand_id
1 'polypeptide(L)'
;MRFLGFFLNNVKIIQIQTPRISEALKIFETINERGVGLNPMDLLKNLLFRSIQTREFNALKRVWKDMTRTLEKEDLKPLRFLRYFIMANYRVKNSKGEPLIREDEIYEWFTNDDNARQCGYQQNAMEFAKLLQTNAEAYANFFAGKNADGERNIALENIKLLSGAASFQLILLIAARTMERSLFEHFTKQIEVLLFYFIITRTQSKEYERIFATWAEEIRSIKNKDDLNAFLQTRVEPVVDKARKNFDHDFGQIALGPIQKYRIHYVLAKLTSFVDQQVLGNNEEQPLDAYYRKGIQIEHILPDTPKEELKQQFGAEIYDDYKIKLGNLTFLERPMNIVASNGFFPAKCEKYKQCAFHLTKSIAETMQVGTNTSADRMYAQLKKFDQWDRNSIEQRQTMLKMLGDQIWKVSVME
;
A
#
# COMPACT_ATOMS: atom_id res chain seq x y z
N MET A 1 -23.49 48.60 -19.66
CA MET A 1 -22.59 49.44 -20.48
C MET A 1 -21.23 49.72 -19.83
N ARG A 2 -21.13 49.98 -18.51
CA ARG A 2 -19.84 50.25 -17.83
C ARG A 2 -18.80 49.11 -17.94
N PHE A 3 -19.20 47.84 -17.79
CA PHE A 3 -18.29 46.70 -17.94
C PHE A 3 -17.74 46.55 -19.36
N LEU A 4 -18.61 46.64 -20.37
CA LEU A 4 -18.22 46.53 -21.77
C LEU A 4 -17.25 47.66 -22.18
N GLY A 5 -17.55 48.90 -21.76
CA GLY A 5 -16.66 50.04 -21.99
C GLY A 5 -15.32 49.91 -21.28
N PHE A 6 -15.29 49.34 -20.07
CA PHE A 6 -14.05 49.05 -19.37
C PHE A 6 -13.23 47.97 -20.10
N PHE A 7 -13.85 46.85 -20.43
CA PHE A 7 -13.18 45.71 -21.08
C PHE A 7 -12.56 46.09 -22.43
N LEU A 8 -13.30 46.83 -23.27
CA LEU A 8 -12.82 47.21 -24.60
C LEU A 8 -11.70 48.25 -24.58
N ASN A 9 -11.68 49.15 -23.58
CA ASN A 9 -10.74 50.27 -23.58
C ASN A 9 -9.57 50.10 -22.60
N ASN A 10 -9.69 49.24 -21.58
CA ASN A 10 -8.71 49.12 -20.49
C ASN A 10 -8.09 47.73 -20.37
N VAL A 11 -8.59 46.71 -21.10
CA VAL A 11 -7.96 45.39 -21.17
C VAL A 11 -7.14 45.30 -22.45
N LYS A 12 -5.85 44.97 -22.32
CA LYS A 12 -4.97 44.71 -23.46
C LYS A 12 -4.71 43.23 -23.56
N ILE A 13 -5.02 42.65 -24.73
CA ILE A 13 -4.67 41.27 -25.06
C ILE A 13 -3.38 41.32 -25.87
N ILE A 14 -2.33 40.65 -25.37
CA ILE A 14 -1.09 40.47 -26.12
C ILE A 14 -1.18 39.12 -26.80
N GLN A 15 -1.34 39.13 -28.12
CA GLN A 15 -1.30 37.92 -28.94
C GLN A 15 0.10 37.74 -29.51
N ILE A 16 0.72 36.61 -29.20
CA ILE A 16 1.97 36.18 -29.83
C ILE A 16 1.61 35.10 -30.84
N GLN A 17 1.73 35.41 -32.13
CA GLN A 17 1.61 34.44 -33.21
C GLN A 17 2.99 33.99 -33.64
N THR A 18 3.19 32.67 -33.67
CA THR A 18 4.38 32.07 -34.27
C THR A 18 3.98 31.27 -35.51
N PRO A 19 4.83 31.26 -36.57
CA PRO A 19 4.62 30.44 -37.76
C PRO A 19 4.50 28.94 -37.46
N ARG A 20 5.13 28.48 -36.35
CA ARG A 20 5.18 27.08 -35.96
C ARG A 20 4.84 26.92 -34.48
N ILE A 21 4.09 25.86 -34.15
CA ILE A 21 3.75 25.51 -32.75
C ILE A 21 5.02 25.26 -31.91
N SER A 22 6.09 24.72 -32.50
CA SER A 22 7.36 24.51 -31.80
C SER A 22 7.98 25.82 -31.27
N GLU A 23 7.84 26.92 -32.01
CA GLU A 23 8.28 28.25 -31.57
C GLU A 23 7.35 28.84 -30.51
N ALA A 24 6.03 28.62 -30.64
CA ALA A 24 5.07 29.01 -29.59
C ALA A 24 5.39 28.33 -28.27
N LEU A 25 5.70 27.03 -28.30
CA LEU A 25 6.10 26.26 -27.12
C LEU A 25 7.41 26.78 -26.52
N LYS A 26 8.35 27.27 -27.34
CA LYS A 26 9.63 27.85 -26.88
C LYS A 26 9.44 29.18 -26.18
N ILE A 27 8.63 30.05 -26.78
CA ILE A 27 8.24 31.31 -26.16
C ILE A 27 7.44 31.04 -24.88
N PHE A 28 6.57 30.02 -24.87
CA PHE A 28 5.79 29.65 -23.69
C PHE A 28 6.64 29.15 -22.53
N GLU A 29 7.70 28.36 -22.78
CA GLU A 29 8.68 27.98 -21.76
C GLU A 29 9.43 29.20 -21.20
N THR A 30 9.99 30.06 -22.08
CA THR A 30 10.78 31.23 -21.67
C THR A 30 9.94 32.30 -20.94
N ILE A 31 8.66 32.46 -21.28
CA ILE A 31 7.76 33.38 -20.58
C ILE A 31 7.36 32.83 -19.22
N ASN A 32 7.12 31.51 -19.11
CA ASN A 32 6.74 30.89 -17.83
C ASN A 32 7.88 30.79 -16.82
N GLU A 33 9.15 30.79 -17.26
CA GLU A 33 10.31 30.95 -16.36
C GLU A 33 10.26 32.25 -15.55
N ARG A 34 9.45 33.24 -15.95
CA ARG A 34 9.31 34.54 -15.29
C ARG A 34 7.97 34.71 -14.53
N GLY A 35 7.11 33.69 -14.48
CA GLY A 35 5.76 33.71 -13.87
C GLY A 35 5.51 32.53 -12.92
N VAL A 36 4.24 32.15 -12.69
CA VAL A 36 3.92 30.86 -12.03
C VAL A 36 4.43 29.75 -12.94
N GLY A 37 5.52 29.10 -12.52
CA GLY A 37 6.26 28.16 -13.37
C GLY A 37 5.41 26.99 -13.84
N LEU A 38 5.68 26.54 -15.07
CA LEU A 38 5.14 25.26 -15.55
C LEU A 38 5.63 24.14 -14.65
N ASN A 39 4.72 23.23 -14.29
CA ASN A 39 5.14 22.05 -13.56
C ASN A 39 5.81 21.04 -14.51
N PRO A 40 6.57 20.07 -14.00
CA PRO A 40 7.25 19.07 -14.83
C PRO A 40 6.35 18.27 -15.80
N MET A 41 5.04 18.11 -15.52
CA MET A 41 4.11 17.48 -16.47
C MET A 41 3.92 18.34 -17.71
N ASP A 42 3.70 19.64 -17.52
CA ASP A 42 3.49 20.58 -18.64
C ASP A 42 4.76 20.72 -19.49
N LEU A 43 5.91 20.74 -18.83
CA LEU A 43 7.20 20.79 -19.51
C LEU A 43 7.47 19.50 -20.31
N LEU A 44 7.22 18.33 -19.72
CA LEU A 44 7.35 17.05 -20.44
C LEU A 44 6.41 16.97 -21.64
N LYS A 45 5.16 17.43 -21.48
CA LYS A 45 4.19 17.53 -22.59
C LYS A 45 4.77 18.35 -23.74
N ASN A 46 5.31 19.53 -23.43
CA ASN A 46 5.90 20.42 -24.43
C ASN A 46 7.09 19.78 -25.14
N LEU A 47 7.97 19.07 -24.42
CA LEU A 47 9.06 18.30 -25.00
C LEU A 47 8.53 17.28 -26.04
N LEU A 48 7.49 16.53 -25.70
CA LEU A 48 6.90 15.54 -26.63
C LEU A 48 6.27 16.18 -27.87
N PHE A 49 5.61 17.33 -27.73
CA PHE A 49 5.06 18.06 -28.89
C PHE A 49 6.16 18.61 -29.81
N ARG A 50 7.34 18.94 -29.28
CA ARG A 50 8.49 19.36 -30.09
C ARG A 50 9.14 18.20 -30.85
N SER A 51 9.07 17.00 -30.29
CA SER A 51 9.69 15.79 -30.84
C SER A 51 8.78 15.00 -31.79
N ILE A 52 7.65 15.55 -32.23
CA ILE A 52 6.71 14.87 -33.13
C ILE A 52 6.28 15.74 -34.31
N GLN A 53 5.80 15.12 -35.38
CA GLN A 53 5.29 15.82 -36.55
C GLN A 53 3.89 16.41 -36.31
N THR A 54 3.58 17.56 -36.92
CA THR A 54 2.29 18.27 -36.76
C THR A 54 1.07 17.38 -36.98
N ARG A 55 1.13 16.44 -37.94
CA ARG A 55 0.03 15.51 -38.24
C ARG A 55 -0.34 14.58 -37.07
N GLU A 56 0.59 14.33 -36.16
CA GLU A 56 0.41 13.44 -35.01
C GLU A 56 -0.02 14.19 -33.73
N PHE A 57 -0.08 15.52 -33.76
CA PHE A 57 -0.41 16.34 -32.58
C PHE A 57 -1.76 15.98 -31.96
N ASN A 58 -2.76 15.71 -32.79
CA ASN A 58 -4.09 15.30 -32.30
C ASN A 58 -4.07 13.92 -31.64
N ALA A 59 -3.23 13.01 -32.13
CA ALA A 59 -3.05 11.70 -31.51
C ALA A 59 -2.34 11.84 -30.16
N LEU A 60 -1.24 12.61 -30.09
CA LEU A 60 -0.50 12.85 -28.85
C LEU A 60 -1.37 13.55 -27.81
N LYS A 61 -2.18 14.53 -28.23
CA LYS A 61 -3.13 15.22 -27.36
C LYS A 61 -4.16 14.27 -26.75
N ARG A 62 -4.63 13.27 -27.50
CA ARG A 62 -5.56 12.25 -26.97
C ARG A 62 -4.87 11.36 -25.94
N VAL A 63 -3.72 10.78 -26.27
CA VAL A 63 -2.91 9.96 -25.34
C VAL A 63 -2.63 10.71 -24.03
N TRP A 64 -2.20 11.97 -24.12
CA TRP A 64 -1.94 12.79 -22.94
C TRP A 64 -3.19 13.07 -22.11
N LYS A 65 -4.32 13.38 -22.78
CA LYS A 65 -5.60 13.64 -22.11
C LYS A 65 -6.09 12.38 -21.39
N ASP A 66 -6.00 11.22 -22.02
CA ASP A 66 -6.45 9.95 -21.44
C ASP A 66 -5.60 9.58 -20.22
N MET A 67 -4.27 9.72 -20.32
CA MET A 67 -3.36 9.56 -19.18
C MET A 67 -3.72 10.48 -18.01
N THR A 68 -3.94 11.77 -18.28
CA THR A 68 -4.26 12.75 -17.23
C THR A 68 -5.59 12.42 -16.56
N ARG A 69 -6.61 12.07 -17.35
CA ARG A 69 -7.94 11.67 -16.86
C ARG A 69 -7.86 10.42 -15.98
N THR A 70 -7.01 9.45 -16.33
CA THR A 70 -6.79 8.25 -15.52
C THR A 70 -6.26 8.59 -14.13
N LEU A 71 -5.28 9.50 -14.05
CA LEU A 71 -4.72 9.95 -12.78
C LEU A 71 -5.73 10.76 -11.96
N GLU A 72 -6.44 11.69 -12.60
CA GLU A 72 -7.47 12.53 -11.95
C GLU A 72 -8.62 11.71 -11.35
N LYS A 73 -9.04 10.64 -12.04
CA LYS A 73 -10.15 9.79 -11.60
C LYS A 73 -9.92 9.16 -10.21
N GLU A 74 -8.67 8.81 -9.90
CA GLU A 74 -8.27 8.19 -8.64
C GLU A 74 -7.62 9.19 -7.67
N ASP A 75 -7.73 10.51 -7.93
CA ASP A 75 -7.10 11.59 -7.16
C ASP A 75 -5.57 11.44 -7.01
N LEU A 76 -4.92 10.95 -8.08
CA LEU A 76 -3.49 10.67 -8.10
C LEU A 76 -2.69 11.89 -8.51
N LYS A 77 -1.65 12.20 -7.74
CA LYS A 77 -0.75 13.33 -8.00
C LYS A 77 0.13 13.07 -9.23
N PRO A 78 0.02 13.85 -10.32
CA PRO A 78 0.75 13.58 -11.55
C PRO A 78 2.28 13.62 -11.42
N LEU A 79 2.82 14.52 -10.60
CA LEU A 79 4.28 14.59 -10.37
C LEU A 79 4.82 13.37 -9.63
N ARG A 80 4.05 12.86 -8.65
CA ARG A 80 4.39 11.61 -7.97
C ARG A 80 4.38 10.43 -8.93
N PHE A 81 3.39 10.38 -9.82
CA PHE A 81 3.35 9.37 -10.88
C PHE A 81 4.60 9.46 -11.76
N LEU A 82 4.97 10.63 -12.29
CA LEU A 82 6.17 10.77 -13.12
C LEU A 82 7.44 10.36 -12.37
N ARG A 83 7.56 10.78 -11.11
CA ARG A 83 8.68 10.40 -10.25
C ARG A 83 8.84 8.88 -10.18
N TYR A 84 7.75 8.17 -9.88
CA TYR A 84 7.78 6.71 -9.78
C TYR A 84 7.92 6.03 -11.14
N PHE A 85 7.32 6.57 -12.19
CA PHE A 85 7.50 6.10 -13.56
C PHE A 85 8.98 6.11 -13.94
N ILE A 86 9.69 7.21 -13.65
CA ILE A 86 11.12 7.34 -13.92
C ILE A 86 11.91 6.28 -13.15
N MET A 87 11.71 6.22 -11.82
CA MET A 87 12.44 5.27 -10.96
C MET A 87 12.14 3.80 -11.30
N ALA A 88 10.94 3.51 -11.83
CA ALA A 88 10.50 2.16 -12.15
C ALA A 88 10.88 1.70 -13.56
N ASN A 89 11.07 2.60 -14.53
CA ASN A 89 11.36 2.25 -15.93
C ASN A 89 12.82 2.52 -16.32
N TYR A 90 13.52 3.37 -15.57
CA TYR A 90 14.84 3.87 -15.96
C TYR A 90 15.85 3.72 -14.83
N ARG A 91 17.13 3.55 -15.19
CA ARG A 91 18.26 3.80 -14.29
C ARG A 91 18.28 5.27 -13.93
N VAL A 92 18.34 5.56 -12.62
CA VAL A 92 18.41 6.92 -12.07
C VAL A 92 19.71 7.05 -11.29
N LYS A 93 20.41 8.17 -11.46
CA LYS A 93 21.52 8.57 -10.60
C LYS A 93 21.42 10.07 -10.37
N ASN A 94 21.23 10.48 -9.13
CA ASN A 94 21.35 11.89 -8.76
C ASN A 94 22.82 12.31 -8.65
N SER A 95 23.07 13.58 -8.33
CA SER A 95 24.41 14.14 -8.13
C SER A 95 25.26 13.43 -7.06
N LYS A 96 24.62 12.68 -6.15
CA LYS A 96 25.27 11.87 -5.11
C LYS A 96 25.41 10.39 -5.49
N GLY A 97 25.02 10.01 -6.72
CA GLY A 97 25.04 8.63 -7.19
C GLY A 97 23.92 7.75 -6.61
N GLU A 98 22.90 8.33 -5.98
CA GLU A 98 21.76 7.59 -5.44
C GLU A 98 20.67 7.41 -6.50
N PRO A 99 19.91 6.29 -6.47
CA PRO A 99 18.84 6.00 -7.43
C PRO A 99 17.55 6.74 -7.10
N LEU A 100 17.62 8.00 -6.71
CA LEU A 100 16.49 8.81 -6.29
C LEU A 100 16.38 10.05 -7.16
N ILE A 101 15.14 10.48 -7.41
CA ILE A 101 14.83 11.72 -8.09
C ILE A 101 13.76 12.46 -7.31
N ARG A 102 13.88 13.78 -7.17
CA ARG A 102 12.87 14.66 -6.57
C ARG A 102 11.93 15.20 -7.63
N GLU A 103 10.73 15.65 -7.23
CA GLU A 103 9.72 16.12 -8.20
C GLU A 103 10.19 17.36 -8.98
N ASP A 104 10.97 18.24 -8.35
CA ASP A 104 11.59 19.43 -8.97
C ASP A 104 12.74 19.10 -9.94
N GLU A 105 13.36 17.91 -9.82
CA GLU A 105 14.46 17.46 -10.68
C GLU A 105 13.97 16.74 -11.95
N ILE A 106 12.67 16.44 -12.06
CA ILE A 106 12.10 15.63 -13.15
C ILE A 106 12.42 16.22 -14.53
N TYR A 107 12.22 17.53 -14.70
CA TYR A 107 12.44 18.16 -15.99
C TYR A 107 13.92 18.13 -16.40
N GLU A 108 14.80 18.55 -15.48
CA GLU A 108 16.25 18.51 -15.69
C GLU A 108 16.71 17.10 -16.06
N TRP A 109 16.19 16.09 -15.36
CA TRP A 109 16.47 14.68 -15.63
C TRP A 109 16.08 14.28 -17.06
N PHE A 110 14.89 14.64 -17.53
CA PHE A 110 14.48 14.34 -18.91
C PHE A 110 15.33 15.06 -19.97
N THR A 111 15.78 16.28 -19.69
CA THR A 111 16.58 17.07 -20.64
C THR A 111 18.07 16.74 -20.67
N ASN A 112 18.57 15.99 -19.69
CA ASN A 112 19.94 15.49 -19.72
C ASN A 112 20.13 14.50 -20.89
N ASP A 113 21.21 14.66 -21.66
CA ASP A 113 21.45 13.91 -22.90
C ASP A 113 21.46 12.38 -22.72
N ASP A 114 22.00 11.86 -21.61
CA ASP A 114 22.05 10.42 -21.36
C ASP A 114 20.65 9.86 -21.06
N ASN A 115 19.91 10.56 -20.23
CA ASN A 115 18.55 10.17 -19.85
C ASN A 115 17.55 10.35 -21.00
N ALA A 116 17.70 11.41 -21.80
CA ALA A 116 16.89 11.64 -23.00
C ALA A 116 17.08 10.50 -24.01
N ARG A 117 18.33 10.07 -24.23
CA ARG A 117 18.66 8.89 -25.04
C ARG A 117 18.05 7.61 -24.46
N GLN A 118 18.14 7.42 -23.14
CA GLN A 118 17.55 6.26 -22.47
C GLN A 118 16.03 6.22 -22.58
N CYS A 119 15.36 7.36 -22.54
CA CYS A 119 13.92 7.47 -22.72
C CYS A 119 13.49 7.26 -24.18
N GLY A 120 14.34 7.63 -25.15
CA GLY A 120 14.07 7.50 -26.59
C GLY A 120 12.97 8.44 -27.10
N TYR A 121 12.52 9.40 -26.29
CA TYR A 121 11.38 10.27 -26.64
C TYR A 121 11.69 11.23 -27.79
N GLN A 122 12.97 11.54 -28.03
CA GLN A 122 13.37 12.42 -29.14
C GLN A 122 13.22 11.75 -30.50
N GLN A 123 13.35 10.41 -30.56
CA GLN A 123 13.21 9.62 -31.77
C GLN A 123 11.77 9.14 -31.95
N ASN A 124 11.14 8.66 -30.86
CA ASN A 124 9.80 8.06 -30.88
C ASN A 124 8.89 8.66 -29.78
N ALA A 125 8.61 9.96 -29.88
CA ALA A 125 7.79 10.69 -28.89
C ALA A 125 6.41 10.06 -28.64
N MET A 126 5.75 9.55 -29.68
CA MET A 126 4.45 8.88 -29.57
C MET A 126 4.53 7.57 -28.77
N GLU A 127 5.58 6.78 -28.97
CA GLU A 127 5.78 5.51 -28.25
C GLU A 127 6.04 5.77 -26.78
N PHE A 128 6.90 6.75 -26.47
CA PHE A 128 7.14 7.19 -25.10
C PHE A 128 5.85 7.72 -24.43
N ALA A 129 5.01 8.48 -25.15
CA ALA A 129 3.73 8.93 -24.63
C ALA A 129 2.76 7.77 -24.33
N LYS A 130 2.72 6.73 -25.18
CA LYS A 130 1.95 5.51 -24.93
C LYS A 130 2.50 4.70 -23.76
N LEU A 131 3.82 4.67 -23.60
CA LEU A 131 4.48 4.07 -22.44
C LEU A 131 4.05 4.78 -21.15
N LEU A 132 4.06 6.11 -21.12
CA LEU A 132 3.54 6.89 -19.99
C LEU A 132 2.06 6.56 -19.71
N GLN A 133 1.22 6.52 -20.75
CA GLN A 133 -0.20 6.20 -20.62
C GLN A 133 -0.42 4.82 -19.99
N THR A 134 0.21 3.77 -20.54
CA THR A 134 0.07 2.40 -20.02
C THR A 134 0.60 2.26 -18.60
N ASN A 135 1.66 2.99 -18.24
CA ASN A 135 2.14 3.03 -16.86
C ASN A 135 1.17 3.77 -15.94
N ALA A 136 0.51 4.84 -16.40
CA ALA A 136 -0.49 5.56 -15.61
C ALA A 136 -1.74 4.70 -15.34
N GLU A 137 -2.17 3.92 -16.33
CA GLU A 137 -3.25 2.94 -16.18
C GLU A 137 -2.90 1.85 -15.17
N ALA A 138 -1.72 1.23 -15.30
CA ALA A 138 -1.24 0.24 -14.33
C ALA A 138 -1.08 0.86 -12.93
N TYR A 139 -0.51 2.06 -12.83
CA TYR A 139 -0.34 2.79 -11.58
C TYR A 139 -1.68 3.05 -10.87
N ALA A 140 -2.69 3.49 -11.60
CA ALA A 140 -4.03 3.71 -11.06
C ALA A 140 -4.68 2.40 -10.60
N ASN A 141 -4.56 1.33 -11.39
CA ASN A 141 -5.07 0.02 -10.99
C ASN A 141 -4.36 -0.52 -9.73
N PHE A 142 -3.04 -0.45 -9.67
CA PHE A 142 -2.27 -0.89 -8.51
C PHE A 142 -2.63 -0.09 -7.25
N PHE A 143 -2.80 1.23 -7.37
CA PHE A 143 -3.27 2.07 -6.27
C PHE A 143 -4.68 1.70 -5.82
N ALA A 144 -5.55 1.30 -6.75
CA ALA A 144 -6.92 0.88 -6.46
C ALA A 144 -7.01 -0.53 -5.83
N GLY A 145 -5.94 -1.32 -5.82
CA GLY A 145 -5.94 -2.71 -5.34
C GLY A 145 -6.15 -3.76 -6.44
N LYS A 146 -5.76 -3.44 -7.68
CA LYS A 146 -6.07 -4.24 -8.88
C LYS A 146 -4.82 -4.58 -9.68
N ASN A 147 -4.88 -5.65 -10.45
CA ASN A 147 -3.88 -5.99 -11.45
C ASN A 147 -3.89 -5.00 -12.62
N ALA A 148 -2.88 -5.08 -13.49
CA ALA A 148 -2.72 -4.14 -14.61
C ALA A 148 -3.93 -4.15 -15.57
N ASP A 149 -4.61 -5.28 -15.72
CA ASP A 149 -5.85 -5.46 -16.50
C ASP A 149 -7.13 -4.96 -15.78
N GLY A 150 -7.00 -4.49 -14.54
CA GLY A 150 -8.11 -3.99 -13.73
C GLY A 150 -8.86 -5.06 -12.95
N GLU A 151 -8.45 -6.33 -13.04
CA GLU A 151 -9.01 -7.40 -12.21
C GLU A 151 -8.53 -7.28 -10.76
N ARG A 152 -9.27 -7.96 -9.89
CA ARG A 152 -9.00 -7.98 -8.45
C ARG A 152 -7.63 -8.60 -8.15
N ASN A 153 -6.87 -7.98 -7.25
CA ASN A 153 -5.66 -8.57 -6.68
C ASN A 153 -5.74 -8.51 -5.14
N ILE A 154 -5.80 -9.67 -4.49
CA ILE A 154 -5.98 -9.76 -3.03
C ILE A 154 -4.81 -9.11 -2.27
N ALA A 155 -3.57 -9.34 -2.71
CA ALA A 155 -2.40 -8.76 -2.05
C ALA A 155 -2.35 -7.23 -2.21
N LEU A 156 -2.75 -6.69 -3.37
CA LEU A 156 -2.82 -5.23 -3.55
C LEU A 156 -3.94 -4.58 -2.74
N GLU A 157 -5.09 -5.25 -2.58
CA GLU A 157 -6.14 -4.81 -1.66
C GLU A 157 -5.63 -4.79 -0.21
N ASN A 158 -4.92 -5.84 0.21
CA ASN A 158 -4.28 -5.90 1.52
C ASN A 158 -3.27 -4.77 1.72
N ILE A 159 -2.42 -4.51 0.72
CA ILE A 159 -1.45 -3.40 0.72
C ILE A 159 -2.16 -2.06 0.90
N LYS A 160 -3.30 -1.85 0.22
CA LYS A 160 -4.12 -0.63 0.36
C LYS A 160 -4.65 -0.47 1.78
N LEU A 161 -5.15 -1.54 2.39
CA LEU A 161 -5.63 -1.55 3.78
C LEU A 161 -4.51 -1.30 4.80
N LEU A 162 -3.29 -1.73 4.51
CA LEU A 162 -2.13 -1.59 5.40
C LEU A 162 -1.40 -0.25 5.26
N SER A 163 -1.23 0.25 4.03
CA SER A 163 -0.27 1.33 3.71
C SER A 163 -0.85 2.73 3.90
N GLY A 164 -2.17 2.88 3.83
CA GLY A 164 -2.82 4.18 3.89
C GLY A 164 -2.35 5.10 2.75
N ALA A 165 -1.85 6.30 3.08
CA ALA A 165 -1.37 7.26 2.08
C ALA A 165 0.03 6.97 1.52
N ALA A 166 0.75 5.97 2.07
CA ALA A 166 2.06 5.57 1.58
C ALA A 166 1.95 4.81 0.26
N SER A 167 2.76 5.22 -0.72
CA SER A 167 2.63 4.77 -2.12
C SER A 167 3.96 4.35 -2.76
N PHE A 168 5.05 4.25 -1.99
CA PHE A 168 6.40 3.98 -2.49
C PHE A 168 6.51 2.61 -3.17
N GLN A 169 5.74 1.63 -2.71
CA GLN A 169 5.64 0.31 -3.30
C GLN A 169 5.23 0.34 -4.78
N LEU A 170 4.56 1.41 -5.24
CA LEU A 170 4.17 1.54 -6.64
C LEU A 170 5.38 1.62 -7.58
N ILE A 171 6.57 1.99 -7.09
CA ILE A 171 7.81 1.90 -7.87
C ILE A 171 8.08 0.44 -8.27
N LEU A 172 7.99 -0.48 -7.31
CA LEU A 172 8.20 -1.91 -7.54
C LEU A 172 7.11 -2.49 -8.45
N LEU A 173 5.85 -2.12 -8.19
CA LEU A 173 4.70 -2.62 -8.94
C LEU A 173 4.72 -2.15 -10.40
N ILE A 174 5.10 -0.90 -10.65
CA ILE A 174 5.30 -0.40 -12.02
C ILE A 174 6.46 -1.15 -12.69
N ALA A 175 7.57 -1.39 -12.00
CA ALA A 175 8.70 -2.13 -12.57
C ALA A 175 8.31 -3.58 -12.93
N ALA A 176 7.43 -4.18 -12.13
CA ALA A 176 6.91 -5.53 -12.33
C ALA A 176 5.72 -5.62 -13.30
N ARG A 177 5.19 -4.50 -13.82
CA ARG A 177 3.91 -4.46 -14.58
C ARG A 177 3.85 -5.33 -15.84
N THR A 178 5.00 -5.79 -16.34
CA THR A 178 5.11 -6.62 -17.55
C THR A 178 5.30 -8.11 -17.22
N MET A 179 5.34 -8.47 -15.95
CA MET A 179 5.33 -9.86 -15.51
C MET A 179 4.03 -10.55 -15.97
N GLU A 180 4.13 -11.85 -16.22
CA GLU A 180 2.97 -12.71 -16.38
C GLU A 180 2.13 -12.69 -15.08
N ARG A 181 0.82 -12.91 -15.23
CA ARG A 181 -0.18 -12.74 -14.17
C ARG A 181 0.16 -13.50 -12.90
N SER A 182 0.49 -14.79 -12.99
CA SER A 182 0.78 -15.62 -11.82
C SER A 182 2.08 -15.18 -11.12
N LEU A 183 3.11 -14.80 -11.88
CA LEU A 183 4.35 -14.22 -11.33
C LEU A 183 4.08 -12.91 -10.59
N PHE A 184 3.28 -12.03 -11.19
CA PHE A 184 2.93 -10.73 -10.61
C PHE A 184 2.13 -10.90 -9.31
N GLU A 185 1.14 -11.79 -9.28
CA GLU A 185 0.35 -12.05 -8.08
C GLU A 185 1.22 -12.60 -6.95
N HIS A 186 2.10 -13.56 -7.23
CA HIS A 186 3.05 -14.05 -6.23
C HIS A 186 3.98 -12.94 -5.75
N PHE A 187 4.53 -12.14 -6.67
CA PHE A 187 5.37 -10.98 -6.33
C PHE A 187 4.63 -9.99 -5.42
N THR A 188 3.37 -9.63 -5.73
CA THR A 188 2.58 -8.69 -4.90
C THR A 188 2.35 -9.22 -3.50
N LYS A 189 2.16 -10.53 -3.32
CA LYS A 189 2.08 -11.17 -2.01
C LYS A 189 3.38 -10.99 -1.21
N GLN A 190 4.54 -11.12 -1.86
CA GLN A 190 5.82 -10.89 -1.18
C GLN A 190 6.05 -9.41 -0.82
N ILE A 191 5.56 -8.48 -1.66
CA ILE A 191 5.61 -7.05 -1.35
C ILE A 191 4.70 -6.71 -0.17
N GLU A 192 3.54 -7.36 -0.02
CA GLU A 192 2.68 -7.21 1.15
C GLU A 192 3.43 -7.59 2.45
N VAL A 193 4.15 -8.72 2.44
CA VAL A 193 4.97 -9.18 3.57
C VAL A 193 6.05 -8.16 3.90
N LEU A 194 6.77 -7.67 2.89
CA LEU A 194 7.81 -6.65 3.06
C LEU A 194 7.24 -5.37 3.70
N LEU A 195 6.11 -4.88 3.19
CA LEU A 195 5.47 -3.68 3.70
C LEU A 195 4.93 -3.84 5.12
N PHE A 196 4.43 -5.03 5.46
CA PHE A 196 4.01 -5.34 6.83
C PHE A 196 5.15 -5.11 7.82
N TYR A 197 6.31 -5.74 7.60
CA TYR A 197 7.44 -5.57 8.50
C TYR A 197 7.94 -4.12 8.54
N PHE A 198 8.02 -3.47 7.40
CA PHE A 198 8.41 -2.08 7.30
C PHE A 198 7.51 -1.15 8.14
N ILE A 199 6.20 -1.28 7.96
CA ILE A 199 5.22 -0.44 8.64
C ILE A 199 5.17 -0.73 10.14
N ILE A 200 5.19 -2.00 10.54
CA ILE A 200 5.04 -2.35 11.96
C ILE A 200 6.33 -2.05 12.76
N THR A 201 7.52 -2.27 12.17
CA THR A 201 8.80 -1.88 12.77
C THR A 201 9.11 -0.39 12.65
N ARG A 202 8.22 0.40 12.02
CA ARG A 202 8.36 1.85 11.81
C ARG A 202 9.69 2.25 11.16
N THR A 203 10.19 1.42 10.25
CA THR A 203 11.43 1.75 9.53
C THR A 203 11.20 3.04 8.69
N GLN A 204 12.24 3.83 8.48
CA GLN A 204 12.09 5.18 7.93
C GLN A 204 11.79 5.14 6.43
N SER A 205 10.86 5.98 5.96
CA SER A 205 10.40 5.97 4.55
C SER A 205 11.53 6.13 3.52
N LYS A 206 12.56 6.92 3.85
CA LYS A 206 13.73 7.14 2.98
C LYS A 206 14.53 5.86 2.72
N GLU A 207 14.59 4.96 3.69
CA GLU A 207 15.34 3.70 3.57
C GLU A 207 14.70 2.82 2.48
N TYR A 208 13.36 2.70 2.48
CA TYR A 208 12.66 1.89 1.49
C TYR A 208 12.67 2.51 0.10
N GLU A 209 12.55 3.84 -0.03
CA GLU A 209 12.59 4.48 -1.35
C GLU A 209 13.89 4.15 -2.09
N ARG A 210 15.02 4.17 -1.37
CA ARG A 210 16.32 3.79 -1.94
C ARG A 210 16.38 2.32 -2.33
N ILE A 211 15.90 1.44 -1.45
CA ILE A 211 15.85 0.00 -1.71
C ILE A 211 14.98 -0.27 -2.95
N PHE A 212 13.79 0.32 -3.02
CA PHE A 212 12.83 0.06 -4.09
C PHE A 212 13.30 0.57 -5.44
N ALA A 213 13.92 1.75 -5.48
CA ALA A 213 14.49 2.28 -6.70
C ALA A 213 15.66 1.44 -7.21
N THR A 214 16.48 0.89 -6.29
CA THR A 214 17.58 -0.01 -6.65
C THR A 214 17.04 -1.31 -7.25
N TRP A 215 16.02 -1.90 -6.62
CA TRP A 215 15.44 -3.17 -7.04
C TRP A 215 14.62 -3.09 -8.33
N ALA A 216 14.10 -1.91 -8.68
CA ALA A 216 13.30 -1.73 -9.88
C ALA A 216 14.00 -2.24 -11.15
N GLU A 217 15.31 -2.09 -11.25
CA GLU A 217 16.08 -2.60 -12.38
C GLU A 217 16.12 -4.12 -12.47
N GLU A 218 16.40 -4.78 -11.34
CA GLU A 218 16.44 -6.25 -11.24
C GLU A 218 15.04 -6.81 -11.57
N ILE A 219 13.99 -6.17 -11.06
CA ILE A 219 12.60 -6.57 -11.27
C ILE A 219 12.21 -6.53 -12.76
N ARG A 220 12.62 -5.52 -13.52
CA ARG A 220 12.34 -5.45 -14.97
C ARG A 220 12.97 -6.61 -15.76
N SER A 221 14.01 -7.22 -15.20
CA SER A 221 14.75 -8.31 -15.81
C SER A 221 14.14 -9.70 -15.52
N ILE A 222 13.24 -9.81 -14.54
CA ILE A 222 12.54 -11.06 -14.21
C ILE A 222 11.62 -11.46 -15.38
N LYS A 223 11.77 -12.70 -15.86
CA LYS A 223 10.94 -13.26 -16.95
C LYS A 223 10.20 -14.53 -16.57
N ASN A 224 10.72 -15.26 -15.58
CA ASN A 224 10.18 -16.54 -15.18
C ASN A 224 10.21 -16.69 -13.65
N LYS A 225 9.73 -17.86 -13.21
CA LYS A 225 9.66 -18.25 -11.81
C LYS A 225 11.03 -18.31 -11.12
N ASP A 226 12.07 -18.80 -11.80
CA ASP A 226 13.39 -18.95 -11.21
C ASP A 226 14.05 -17.60 -10.99
N ASP A 227 13.91 -16.66 -11.93
CA ASP A 227 14.36 -15.27 -11.78
C ASP A 227 13.67 -14.61 -10.58
N LEU A 228 12.34 -14.81 -10.44
CA LEU A 228 11.57 -14.27 -9.33
C LEU A 228 12.04 -14.86 -8.00
N ASN A 229 12.17 -16.18 -7.91
CA ASN A 229 12.63 -16.86 -6.71
C ASN A 229 14.04 -16.41 -6.30
N ALA A 230 14.96 -16.27 -7.27
CA ALA A 230 16.30 -15.75 -7.03
C ALA A 230 16.27 -14.31 -6.48
N PHE A 231 15.44 -13.43 -7.06
CA PHE A 231 15.25 -12.07 -6.56
C PHE A 231 14.69 -12.08 -5.12
N LEU A 232 13.67 -12.89 -4.84
CA LEU A 232 13.06 -12.98 -3.51
C LEU A 232 14.07 -13.43 -2.45
N GLN A 233 14.84 -14.48 -2.73
CA GLN A 233 15.83 -15.04 -1.80
C GLN A 233 17.04 -14.12 -1.59
N THR A 234 17.49 -13.42 -2.64
CA THR A 234 18.69 -12.58 -2.56
C THR A 234 18.42 -11.15 -2.09
N ARG A 235 17.20 -10.64 -2.29
CA ARG A 235 16.82 -9.25 -1.99
C ARG A 235 15.77 -9.14 -0.89
N VAL A 236 14.62 -9.80 -1.05
CA VAL A 236 13.46 -9.59 -0.18
C VAL A 236 13.64 -10.29 1.16
N GLU A 237 14.00 -11.57 1.14
CA GLU A 237 14.14 -12.41 2.34
C GLU A 237 15.15 -11.84 3.35
N PRO A 238 16.38 -11.41 2.97
CA PRO A 238 17.33 -10.86 3.94
C PRO A 238 16.84 -9.57 4.60
N VAL A 239 16.11 -8.74 3.86
CA VAL A 239 15.54 -7.48 4.38
C VAL A 239 14.39 -7.78 5.34
N VAL A 240 13.51 -8.73 4.98
CA VAL A 240 12.42 -9.18 5.85
C VAL A 240 12.96 -9.84 7.11
N ASP A 241 13.95 -10.73 7.02
CA ASP A 241 14.55 -11.40 8.16
C ASP A 241 15.24 -10.43 9.12
N LYS A 242 15.93 -9.42 8.59
CA LYS A 242 16.51 -8.35 9.41
C LYS A 242 15.40 -7.58 10.16
N ALA A 243 14.32 -7.23 9.47
CA ALA A 243 13.19 -6.54 10.09
C ALA A 243 12.46 -7.43 11.12
N ARG A 244 12.34 -8.73 10.83
CA ARG A 244 11.73 -9.73 11.73
C ARG A 244 12.49 -9.86 13.05
N LYS A 245 13.82 -9.84 13.03
CA LYS A 245 14.63 -9.88 14.26
C LYS A 245 14.34 -8.70 15.20
N ASN A 246 14.11 -7.51 14.64
CA ASN A 246 13.69 -6.35 15.44
C ASN A 246 12.22 -6.51 15.91
N PHE A 247 11.38 -7.02 15.02
CA PHE A 247 9.96 -7.25 15.26
C PHE A 247 9.67 -8.25 16.37
N ASP A 248 10.52 -9.26 16.60
CA ASP A 248 10.34 -10.20 17.71
C ASP A 248 10.27 -9.49 19.08
N HIS A 249 11.03 -8.40 19.24
CA HIS A 249 10.95 -7.53 20.40
C HIS A 249 9.71 -6.60 20.33
N ASP A 250 9.43 -6.04 19.16
CA ASP A 250 8.38 -5.02 18.98
C ASP A 250 6.94 -5.59 18.96
N PHE A 251 6.74 -6.88 18.64
CA PHE A 251 5.40 -7.46 18.54
C PHE A 251 4.63 -7.34 19.85
N GLY A 252 5.31 -7.55 20.99
CA GLY A 252 4.75 -7.38 22.33
C GLY A 252 4.25 -5.96 22.62
N GLN A 253 4.67 -4.99 21.80
CA GLN A 253 4.33 -3.57 21.89
C GLN A 253 3.32 -3.12 20.82
N ILE A 254 2.84 -4.02 19.96
CA ILE A 254 1.75 -3.70 19.03
C ILE A 254 0.50 -3.33 19.84
N ALA A 255 0.04 -2.09 19.66
CA ALA A 255 -1.08 -1.51 20.37
C ALA A 255 -1.74 -0.38 19.54
N LEU A 256 -3.01 -0.12 19.83
CA LEU A 256 -3.72 1.07 19.35
C LEU A 256 -3.09 2.34 19.90
N GLY A 257 -2.90 3.36 19.06
CA GLY A 257 -2.26 4.62 19.41
C GLY A 257 -0.88 4.71 18.78
N PRO A 258 0.13 3.95 19.26
CA PRO A 258 1.44 3.88 18.61
C PRO A 258 1.36 3.37 17.16
N ILE A 259 0.37 2.52 16.87
CA ILE A 259 0.00 2.10 15.52
C ILE A 259 -1.40 2.60 15.19
N GLN A 260 -1.59 3.11 13.98
CA GLN A 260 -2.87 3.66 13.52
C GLN A 260 -3.96 2.58 13.51
N LYS A 261 -5.17 2.94 13.91
CA LYS A 261 -6.31 2.02 14.04
C LYS A 261 -6.57 1.18 12.78
N TYR A 262 -6.47 1.75 11.59
CA TYR A 262 -6.70 1.03 10.33
C TYR A 262 -5.66 -0.08 10.08
N ARG A 263 -4.42 0.10 10.56
CA ARG A 263 -3.36 -0.92 10.49
C ARG A 263 -3.61 -2.03 11.50
N ILE A 264 -4.02 -1.69 12.72
CA ILE A 264 -4.44 -2.70 13.72
C ILE A 264 -5.63 -3.49 13.20
N HIS A 265 -6.62 -2.85 12.57
CA HIS A 265 -7.74 -3.51 11.91
C HIS A 265 -7.23 -4.50 10.86
N TYR A 266 -6.31 -4.08 9.99
CA TYR A 266 -5.71 -4.95 8.98
C TYR A 266 -5.01 -6.18 9.58
N VAL A 267 -4.15 -5.97 10.59
CA VAL A 267 -3.45 -7.06 11.28
C VAL A 267 -4.44 -8.05 11.88
N LEU A 268 -5.47 -7.54 12.56
CA LEU A 268 -6.51 -8.37 13.16
C LEU A 268 -7.34 -9.10 12.09
N ALA A 269 -7.60 -8.47 10.94
CA ALA A 269 -8.34 -9.07 9.82
C ALA A 269 -7.55 -10.21 9.17
N LYS A 270 -6.25 -10.02 8.94
CA LYS A 270 -5.37 -11.08 8.44
C LYS A 270 -5.27 -12.25 9.41
N LEU A 271 -5.08 -11.99 10.70
CA LEU A 271 -5.02 -13.04 11.73
C LEU A 271 -6.35 -13.81 11.84
N THR A 272 -7.47 -13.10 11.90
CA THR A 272 -8.80 -13.72 11.99
C THR A 272 -9.10 -14.52 10.72
N SER A 273 -8.84 -13.96 9.55
CA SER A 273 -9.03 -14.64 8.28
C SER A 273 -8.17 -15.87 8.14
N PHE A 274 -6.90 -15.80 8.54
CA PHE A 274 -6.01 -16.95 8.53
C PHE A 274 -6.58 -18.09 9.38
N VAL A 275 -7.00 -17.80 10.61
CA VAL A 275 -7.60 -18.81 11.49
C VAL A 275 -8.87 -19.39 10.90
N ASP A 276 -9.79 -18.55 10.39
CA ASP A 276 -11.05 -19.01 9.81
C ASP A 276 -10.82 -19.91 8.58
N GLN A 277 -9.88 -19.55 7.69
CA GLN A 277 -9.55 -20.36 6.52
C GLN A 277 -8.87 -21.68 6.92
N GLN A 278 -7.94 -21.66 7.87
CA GLN A 278 -7.26 -22.86 8.34
C GLN A 278 -8.23 -23.84 9.02
N VAL A 279 -9.23 -23.35 9.77
CA VAL A 279 -10.28 -24.22 10.32
C VAL A 279 -11.04 -24.93 9.21
N LEU A 280 -11.37 -24.23 8.12
CA LEU A 280 -12.04 -24.77 6.94
C LEU A 280 -11.14 -25.69 6.08
N GLY A 281 -9.85 -25.82 6.42
CA GLY A 281 -8.88 -26.56 5.62
C GLY A 281 -8.47 -25.85 4.33
N ASN A 282 -8.75 -24.55 4.22
CA ASN A 282 -8.36 -23.73 3.10
C ASN A 282 -6.99 -23.08 3.37
N ASN A 283 -6.03 -23.34 2.47
CA ASN A 283 -4.70 -22.75 2.52
C ASN A 283 -4.54 -21.54 1.58
N GLU A 284 -5.56 -21.28 0.75
CA GLU A 284 -5.54 -20.15 -0.15
C GLU A 284 -5.92 -18.87 0.57
N GLU A 285 -5.26 -17.80 0.15
CA GLU A 285 -5.53 -16.48 0.68
C GLU A 285 -6.89 -15.98 0.19
N GLN A 286 -7.71 -15.49 1.12
CA GLN A 286 -9.05 -14.98 0.81
C GLN A 286 -9.13 -13.47 1.00
N PRO A 287 -10.03 -12.80 0.25
CA PRO A 287 -10.30 -11.40 0.46
C PRO A 287 -10.79 -11.05 1.87
N LEU A 288 -10.44 -9.85 2.35
CA LEU A 288 -10.77 -9.42 3.70
C LEU A 288 -12.14 -8.73 3.85
N ASP A 289 -12.97 -8.64 2.80
CA ASP A 289 -14.24 -7.89 2.81
C ASP A 289 -15.14 -8.24 4.00
N ALA A 290 -15.17 -9.53 4.38
CA ALA A 290 -15.96 -10.04 5.48
C ALA A 290 -15.64 -9.35 6.83
N TYR A 291 -14.37 -9.01 7.06
CA TYR A 291 -13.85 -8.39 8.29
C TYR A 291 -13.95 -6.86 8.28
N TYR A 292 -14.35 -6.25 7.15
CA TYR A 292 -14.53 -4.81 6.99
C TYR A 292 -16.00 -4.40 6.81
N ARG A 293 -16.94 -5.35 6.91
CA ARG A 293 -18.38 -5.04 6.87
C ARG A 293 -18.76 -4.11 8.02
N LYS A 294 -19.71 -3.18 7.79
CA LYS A 294 -20.18 -2.19 8.80
C LYS A 294 -20.66 -2.81 10.12
N GLY A 295 -21.08 -4.08 10.11
CA GLY A 295 -21.53 -4.81 11.29
C GLY A 295 -20.42 -5.44 12.13
N ILE A 296 -19.17 -5.43 11.67
CA ILE A 296 -18.02 -6.01 12.37
C ILE A 296 -17.22 -4.89 13.04
N GLN A 297 -16.94 -5.05 14.33
CA GLN A 297 -16.25 -4.05 15.14
C GLN A 297 -15.05 -4.66 15.85
N ILE A 298 -14.02 -3.85 16.07
CA ILE A 298 -12.94 -4.20 16.99
C ILE A 298 -13.52 -4.13 18.41
N GLU A 299 -13.62 -5.28 19.04
CA GLU A 299 -13.95 -5.43 20.45
C GLU A 299 -12.70 -5.30 21.31
N HIS A 300 -12.84 -4.57 22.42
CA HIS A 300 -11.82 -4.50 23.46
C HIS A 300 -12.21 -5.43 24.60
N ILE A 301 -11.43 -6.49 24.82
CA ILE A 301 -11.77 -7.50 25.81
C ILE A 301 -11.75 -6.88 27.21
N LEU A 302 -10.67 -6.15 27.56
CA LEU A 302 -10.71 -5.06 28.54
C LEU A 302 -11.41 -3.85 27.94
N PRO A 303 -12.54 -3.39 28.51
CA PRO A 303 -13.27 -2.25 27.97
C PRO A 303 -12.45 -0.96 27.84
N ASP A 304 -12.70 -0.18 26.81
CA ASP A 304 -12.07 1.14 26.65
C ASP A 304 -12.53 2.15 27.73
N THR A 305 -13.80 2.03 28.13
CA THR A 305 -14.43 2.79 29.23
C THR A 305 -14.87 1.83 30.35
N PRO A 306 -13.96 1.34 31.20
CA PRO A 306 -14.30 0.37 32.24
C PRO A 306 -15.18 0.95 33.34
N LYS A 307 -15.86 0.07 34.09
CA LYS A 307 -16.34 0.39 35.43
C LYS A 307 -15.15 0.55 36.38
N GLU A 308 -15.24 1.44 37.36
CA GLU A 308 -14.16 1.66 38.35
C GLU A 308 -13.73 0.36 39.04
N GLU A 309 -14.68 -0.48 39.43
CA GLU A 309 -14.43 -1.80 40.04
C GLU A 309 -13.53 -2.68 39.16
N LEU A 310 -13.80 -2.73 37.86
CA LEU A 310 -13.02 -3.53 36.90
C LEU A 310 -11.63 -2.91 36.68
N LYS A 311 -11.53 -1.58 36.64
CA LYS A 311 -10.26 -0.88 36.53
C LYS A 311 -9.36 -1.15 37.73
N GLN A 312 -9.92 -1.09 38.94
CA GLN A 312 -9.21 -1.40 40.18
C GLN A 312 -8.81 -2.88 40.27
N GLN A 313 -9.71 -3.80 39.91
CA GLN A 313 -9.41 -5.24 39.93
C GLN A 313 -8.25 -5.62 39.00
N PHE A 314 -8.14 -4.97 37.84
CA PHE A 314 -7.06 -5.23 36.89
C PHE A 314 -5.72 -4.57 37.29
N GLY A 315 -5.77 -3.45 38.02
CA GLY A 315 -4.63 -2.57 38.29
C GLY A 315 -4.79 -1.26 37.55
N ALA A 316 -5.26 -0.23 38.25
CA ALA A 316 -5.66 1.05 37.67
C ALA A 316 -4.48 1.79 37.00
N GLU A 317 -3.28 1.58 37.52
CA GLU A 317 -2.02 2.19 37.08
C GLU A 317 -1.49 1.61 35.76
N ILE A 318 -1.83 0.36 35.43
CA ILE A 318 -1.42 -0.29 34.17
C ILE A 318 -2.57 -0.44 33.17
N TYR A 319 -3.82 -0.19 33.58
CA TYR A 319 -5.01 -0.48 32.77
C TYR A 319 -4.94 0.09 31.34
N ASP A 320 -4.57 1.37 31.23
CA ASP A 320 -4.56 2.09 29.96
C ASP A 320 -3.45 1.59 29.01
N ASP A 321 -2.37 0.99 29.54
CA ASP A 321 -1.32 0.36 28.75
C ASP A 321 -1.75 -0.99 28.16
N TYR A 322 -2.61 -1.73 28.87
CA TYR A 322 -3.07 -3.06 28.45
C TYR A 322 -4.32 -3.03 27.59
N LYS A 323 -5.24 -2.09 27.81
CA LYS A 323 -6.50 -2.04 27.05
C LYS A 323 -6.27 -1.84 25.55
N ILE A 324 -5.17 -1.16 25.18
CA ILE A 324 -4.82 -0.84 23.80
C ILE A 324 -4.01 -1.93 23.08
N LYS A 325 -3.45 -2.91 23.80
CA LYS A 325 -2.58 -3.96 23.25
C LYS A 325 -3.33 -4.84 22.25
N LEU A 326 -2.66 -5.29 21.18
CA LEU A 326 -3.27 -6.21 20.20
C LEU A 326 -3.82 -7.48 20.86
N GLY A 327 -3.13 -8.00 21.89
CA GLY A 327 -3.60 -9.15 22.67
C GLY A 327 -4.99 -8.92 23.29
N ASN A 328 -5.39 -7.67 23.54
CA ASN A 328 -6.68 -7.29 24.08
C ASN A 328 -7.78 -7.05 23.02
N LEU A 329 -7.44 -7.13 21.73
CA LEU A 329 -8.34 -6.78 20.62
C LEU A 329 -8.80 -8.02 19.86
N THR A 330 -10.08 -8.05 19.49
CA THR A 330 -10.68 -9.12 18.69
C THR A 330 -11.82 -8.60 17.83
N PHE A 331 -12.30 -9.35 16.84
CA PHE A 331 -13.50 -8.95 16.10
C PHE A 331 -14.76 -9.49 16.75
N LEU A 332 -15.80 -8.68 16.73
CA LEU A 332 -17.12 -9.07 17.19
C LEU A 332 -18.20 -8.36 16.37
N GLU A 333 -19.31 -9.04 16.13
CA GLU A 333 -20.49 -8.48 15.50
C GLU A 333 -21.12 -7.41 16.41
N ARG A 334 -21.56 -6.30 15.81
CA ARG A 334 -22.10 -5.14 16.51
C ARG A 334 -23.20 -5.48 17.54
N PRO A 335 -24.20 -6.33 17.26
CA PRO A 335 -25.20 -6.68 18.27
C PRO A 335 -24.59 -7.35 19.50
N MET A 336 -23.61 -8.25 19.31
CA MET A 336 -22.90 -8.91 20.40
C MET A 336 -21.98 -7.94 21.14
N ASN A 337 -21.31 -7.03 20.41
CA ASN A 337 -20.46 -5.99 20.96
C ASN A 337 -21.22 -5.03 21.89
N ILE A 338 -22.42 -4.60 21.47
CA ILE A 338 -23.29 -3.75 22.28
C ILE A 338 -23.70 -4.44 23.59
N VAL A 339 -23.95 -5.75 23.57
CA VAL A 339 -24.34 -6.50 24.78
C VAL A 339 -23.13 -6.80 25.67
N ALA A 340 -21.96 -7.11 25.09
CA ALA A 340 -20.72 -7.32 25.82
C ALA A 340 -20.27 -6.04 26.56
N SER A 341 -20.34 -4.89 25.88
CA SER A 341 -20.13 -3.54 26.43
C SER A 341 -18.92 -3.46 27.39
N ASN A 342 -19.10 -2.80 28.53
CA ASN A 342 -18.11 -2.66 29.59
C ASN A 342 -18.19 -3.81 30.62
N GLY A 343 -18.67 -4.98 30.20
CA GLY A 343 -18.85 -6.15 31.04
C GLY A 343 -17.52 -6.79 31.48
N PHE A 344 -17.58 -7.56 32.57
CA PHE A 344 -16.47 -8.40 33.01
C PHE A 344 -16.24 -9.55 32.01
N PHE A 345 -15.00 -10.03 31.95
CA PHE A 345 -14.57 -11.05 31.01
C PHE A 345 -15.48 -12.29 30.93
N PRO A 346 -15.93 -12.91 32.04
CA PRO A 346 -16.82 -14.08 31.96
C PRO A 346 -18.13 -13.82 31.23
N ALA A 347 -18.71 -12.62 31.38
CA ALA A 347 -19.94 -12.24 30.68
C ALA A 347 -19.71 -12.04 29.18
N LYS A 348 -18.53 -11.52 28.80
CA LYS A 348 -18.14 -11.37 27.39
C LYS A 348 -17.91 -12.73 26.71
N CYS A 349 -17.32 -13.69 27.42
CA CYS A 349 -17.08 -15.04 26.91
C CYS A 349 -18.35 -15.72 26.39
N GLU A 350 -19.51 -15.51 27.03
CA GLU A 350 -20.79 -16.05 26.54
C GLU A 350 -21.19 -15.53 25.16
N LYS A 351 -20.75 -14.32 24.80
CA LYS A 351 -20.93 -13.76 23.45
C LYS A 351 -19.87 -14.24 22.48
N TYR A 352 -18.63 -14.40 22.94
CA TYR A 352 -17.54 -14.89 22.10
C TYR A 352 -17.80 -16.30 21.57
N LYS A 353 -18.43 -17.18 22.34
CA LYS A 353 -18.84 -18.53 21.87
C LYS A 353 -19.81 -18.48 20.69
N GLN A 354 -20.61 -17.41 20.59
CA GLN A 354 -21.68 -17.28 19.59
C GLN A 354 -21.23 -16.54 18.32
N CYS A 355 -20.09 -15.85 18.34
CA CYS A 355 -19.61 -15.06 17.20
C CYS A 355 -19.27 -15.94 15.98
N ALA A 356 -19.11 -15.35 14.80
CA ALA A 356 -18.73 -16.11 13.60
C ALA A 356 -17.23 -16.46 13.55
N PHE A 357 -16.37 -15.69 14.23
CA PHE A 357 -14.93 -15.73 14.06
C PHE A 357 -14.25 -16.72 15.01
N HIS A 358 -13.48 -17.67 14.47
CA HIS A 358 -12.84 -18.71 15.28
C HIS A 358 -11.75 -18.15 16.20
N LEU A 359 -11.03 -17.09 15.78
CA LEU A 359 -10.06 -16.41 16.64
C LEU A 359 -10.70 -15.73 17.87
N THR A 360 -11.97 -15.30 17.76
CA THR A 360 -12.72 -14.75 18.90
C THR A 360 -13.31 -15.87 19.75
N LYS A 361 -13.92 -16.90 19.14
CA LYS A 361 -14.41 -18.08 19.87
C LYS A 361 -13.34 -18.72 20.73
N SER A 362 -12.12 -18.83 20.20
CA SER A 362 -11.02 -19.52 20.88
C SER A 362 -10.69 -18.91 22.23
N ILE A 363 -11.01 -17.62 22.46
CA ILE A 363 -10.82 -16.95 23.74
C ILE A 363 -11.67 -17.63 24.84
N ALA A 364 -12.88 -18.06 24.51
CA ALA A 364 -13.87 -18.58 25.45
C ALA A 364 -13.99 -20.11 25.45
N GLU A 365 -13.63 -20.77 24.34
CA GLU A 365 -13.77 -22.22 24.21
C GLU A 365 -12.71 -22.84 23.29
N THR A 366 -12.44 -24.12 23.51
CA THR A 366 -11.68 -24.96 22.57
C THR A 366 -12.65 -25.73 21.69
N MET A 367 -12.29 -25.95 20.43
CA MET A 367 -13.05 -26.79 19.51
C MET A 367 -12.28 -28.08 19.24
N GLN A 368 -13.00 -29.20 19.26
CA GLN A 368 -12.52 -30.49 18.77
C GLN A 368 -13.60 -31.09 17.88
N VAL A 369 -13.28 -31.33 16.61
CA VAL A 369 -14.22 -31.90 15.63
C VAL A 369 -14.01 -33.41 15.53
N GLY A 370 -12.77 -33.87 15.62
CA GLY A 370 -12.43 -35.29 15.55
C GLY A 370 -10.98 -35.52 15.98
N THR A 371 -10.24 -36.26 15.16
CA THR A 371 -8.80 -36.51 15.37
C THR A 371 -8.02 -35.90 14.22
N ASN A 372 -7.15 -34.94 14.51
CA ASN A 372 -6.23 -34.32 13.54
C ASN A 372 -6.96 -33.76 12.29
N THR A 373 -8.14 -33.18 12.46
CA THR A 373 -8.78 -32.38 11.41
C THR A 373 -8.06 -31.04 11.24
N SER A 374 -8.37 -30.30 10.17
CA SER A 374 -7.88 -28.93 9.98
C SER A 374 -8.25 -28.01 11.15
N ALA A 375 -9.49 -28.14 11.64
CA ALA A 375 -9.99 -27.44 12.83
C ALA A 375 -9.17 -27.81 14.08
N ASP A 376 -8.93 -29.10 14.33
CA ASP A 376 -8.17 -29.55 15.52
C ASP A 376 -6.74 -28.99 15.50
N ARG A 377 -6.06 -29.01 14.34
CA ARG A 377 -4.71 -28.46 14.18
C ARG A 377 -4.66 -26.95 14.40
N MET A 378 -5.68 -26.20 13.95
CA MET A 378 -5.74 -24.76 14.16
C MET A 378 -6.02 -24.45 15.64
N TYR A 379 -7.01 -25.10 16.25
CA TYR A 379 -7.35 -24.87 17.67
C TYR A 379 -6.25 -25.32 18.64
N ALA A 380 -5.38 -26.27 18.26
CA ALA A 380 -4.18 -26.62 19.03
C ALA A 380 -3.16 -25.47 19.14
N GLN A 381 -3.19 -24.50 18.23
CA GLN A 381 -2.35 -23.29 18.27
C GLN A 381 -3.06 -22.10 18.93
N LEU A 382 -4.36 -22.22 19.20
CA LEU A 382 -5.16 -21.20 19.86
C LEU A 382 -5.29 -21.51 21.36
N LYS A 383 -5.66 -20.50 22.14
CA LYS A 383 -5.76 -20.62 23.60
C LYS A 383 -7.09 -20.10 24.12
N LYS A 384 -7.74 -20.95 24.94
CA LYS A 384 -8.83 -20.56 25.84
C LYS A 384 -8.27 -19.89 27.09
N PHE A 385 -8.97 -18.85 27.55
CA PHE A 385 -8.62 -18.12 28.77
C PHE A 385 -9.78 -18.21 29.77
N ASP A 386 -9.45 -18.53 31.03
CA ASP A 386 -10.44 -18.59 32.12
C ASP A 386 -10.56 -17.26 32.85
N GLN A 387 -9.55 -16.40 32.73
CA GLN A 387 -9.50 -15.05 33.30
C GLN A 387 -8.88 -14.07 32.28
N TRP A 388 -8.98 -12.77 32.59
CA TRP A 388 -8.44 -11.73 31.72
C TRP A 388 -7.62 -10.72 32.51
N ASP A 389 -6.38 -11.10 32.75
CA ASP A 389 -5.37 -10.32 33.45
C ASP A 389 -4.21 -9.92 32.51
N ARG A 390 -3.20 -9.24 33.06
CA ARG A 390 -1.96 -8.90 32.36
C ARG A 390 -1.35 -10.10 31.63
N ASN A 391 -1.20 -11.23 32.32
CA ASN A 391 -0.56 -12.43 31.80
C ASN A 391 -1.37 -13.02 30.63
N SER A 392 -2.70 -13.00 30.72
CA SER A 392 -3.60 -13.48 29.67
C SER A 392 -3.46 -12.65 28.39
N ILE A 393 -3.35 -11.33 28.51
CA ILE A 393 -3.14 -10.43 27.37
C ILE A 393 -1.76 -10.65 26.74
N GLU A 394 -0.70 -10.76 27.55
CA GLU A 394 0.67 -11.02 27.06
C GLU A 394 0.78 -12.39 26.38
N GLN A 395 0.14 -13.42 26.94
CA GLN A 395 0.06 -14.76 26.35
C GLN A 395 -0.70 -14.74 25.02
N ARG A 396 -1.85 -14.06 24.96
CA ARG A 396 -2.58 -13.93 23.70
C ARG A 396 -1.78 -13.15 22.67
N GLN A 397 -1.07 -12.09 23.08
CA GLN A 397 -0.21 -11.34 22.16
C GLN A 397 0.90 -12.22 21.58
N THR A 398 1.54 -13.05 22.40
CA THR A 398 2.53 -14.04 21.95
C THR A 398 1.91 -15.07 21.00
N MET A 399 0.71 -15.56 21.29
CA MET A 399 -0.04 -16.45 20.40
C MET A 399 -0.32 -15.80 19.03
N LEU A 400 -0.77 -14.55 19.01
CA LEU A 400 -1.01 -13.81 17.76
C LEU A 400 0.28 -13.58 16.97
N LYS A 401 1.43 -13.42 17.63
CA LYS A 401 2.74 -13.36 16.98
C LYS A 401 3.04 -14.65 16.23
N MET A 402 2.86 -15.80 16.89
CA MET A 402 3.12 -17.11 16.28
C MET A 402 2.24 -17.37 15.04
N LEU A 403 0.99 -16.87 15.06
CA LEU A 403 0.13 -16.87 13.86
C LEU A 403 0.69 -15.92 12.80
N GLY A 404 1.11 -14.73 13.21
CA GLY A 404 1.72 -13.74 12.31
C GLY A 404 2.96 -14.25 11.60
N ASP A 405 3.82 -15.02 12.28
CA ASP A 405 5.02 -15.62 11.69
C ASP A 405 4.70 -16.64 10.57
N GLN A 406 3.49 -17.21 10.57
CA GLN A 406 3.02 -18.10 9.52
C GLN A 406 2.41 -17.35 8.33
N ILE A 407 1.80 -16.19 8.60
CA ILE A 407 1.14 -15.34 7.59
C ILE A 407 2.19 -14.51 6.83
N TRP A 408 3.04 -13.79 7.55
CA TRP A 408 4.01 -12.86 6.99
C TRP A 408 5.38 -13.51 6.84
N LYS A 409 5.43 -14.51 5.95
CA LYS A 409 6.68 -15.16 5.54
C LYS A 409 6.94 -14.94 4.07
N VAL A 410 8.20 -14.67 3.73
CA VAL A 410 8.63 -14.71 2.33
C VAL A 410 8.57 -16.16 1.88
N SER A 411 8.00 -16.39 0.71
CA SER A 411 7.87 -17.70 0.10
C SER A 411 8.32 -17.64 -1.35
N VAL A 412 9.06 -18.65 -1.78
CA VAL A 412 9.28 -18.89 -3.21
C VAL A 412 7.97 -19.35 -3.85
N MET A 413 7.85 -19.11 -5.15
CA MET A 413 6.77 -19.66 -5.96
C MET A 413 7.04 -21.15 -6.18
N GLU A 414 6.02 -21.98 -6.03
CA GLU A 414 6.09 -23.46 -6.12
C GLU A 414 6.06 -24.03 -7.53
#